data_AF-A0A8T5EZI3-F1
#
_entry.id   AF-A0A8T5EZI3-F1
#
_cell.length_a   1.000
_cell.length_b   1.000
_cell.length_c   1.000
_cell.angle_alpha   90.00
_cell.angle_beta   90.00
_cell.angle_gamma   90.00
#
_symmetry.space_group_name_H-M   'P 1'
#
loop_
_entity.id
_entity.type
_entity.pdbx_description
1 polymer ?
#
loop_
_entity_poly.entity_id
_entity_poly.type
_entity_poly.pdbx_seq_one_letter_code
_entity_poly.pdbx_strand_id
1 'polypeptide(L)' 'MKFKEIKTLNKEQREKKIKELKLELIKSKSANSKTTGKSKVIRKIIARILTFNAQEGGLKTK' A
#
# COMPACT_ATOMS: atom_id res chain seq x y z
N MET A 1 -2.86 -7.43 3.45
CA MET A 1 -2.13 -7.89 2.25
C MET A 1 -0.79 -8.48 2.66
N LYS A 2 -0.59 -9.77 2.37
CA LYS A 2 0.69 -10.47 2.58
C LYS A 2 1.63 -10.21 1.41
N PHE A 3 2.93 -10.41 1.62
CA PHE A 3 3.95 -10.22 0.58
C PHE A 3 3.74 -11.13 -0.64
N LYS A 4 3.28 -12.38 -0.40
CA LYS A 4 2.94 -13.34 -1.46
C LYS A 4 1.90 -12.80 -2.44
N GLU A 5 0.89 -12.08 -1.93
CA GLU A 5 -0.16 -11.46 -2.74
C GLU A 5 0.38 -10.28 -3.56
N ILE A 6 1.41 -9.58 -3.09
CA ILE A 6 2.02 -8.45 -3.83
C ILE A 6 2.85 -8.99 -5.00
N LYS A 7 3.54 -10.12 -4.78
CA LYS A 7 4.36 -10.79 -5.80
C LYS A 7 3.54 -11.29 -7.00
N THR A 8 2.27 -11.64 -6.80
CA THR A 8 1.38 -12.09 -7.88
C THR A 8 0.80 -10.95 -8.71
N LEU A 9 0.93 -9.70 -8.27
CA LEU A 9 0.44 -8.54 -9.01
C LEU A 9 1.49 -8.01 -9.98
N ASN A 10 1.07 -7.65 -11.19
CA ASN A 10 1.92 -6.93 -12.13
C ASN A 10 2.12 -5.46 -11.69
N LYS A 11 3.06 -4.74 -12.32
CA LYS A 11 3.40 -3.35 -11.97
C LYS A 11 2.18 -2.41 -11.98
N GLU A 12 1.37 -2.48 -13.02
CA GLU A 12 0.17 -1.65 -13.17
C GLU A 12 -0.88 -1.93 -12.09
N GLN A 13 -1.11 -3.20 -11.77
CA GLN A 13 -2.01 -3.63 -10.69
C GLN A 13 -1.53 -3.12 -9.33
N ARG A 14 -0.22 -3.16 -9.07
CA ARG A 14 0.37 -2.61 -7.85
C ARG A 14 0.16 -1.09 -7.76
N GLU A 15 0.38 -0.36 -8.86
CA GLU A 15 0.13 1.08 -8.92
C GLU A 15 -1.34 1.45 -8.73
N LYS A 16 -2.24 0.72 -9.40
CA LYS A 16 -3.69 0.89 -9.23
C LYS A 16 -4.10 0.65 -7.78
N LYS A 17 -3.56 -0.40 -7.15
CA LYS A 17 -3.83 -0.73 -5.75
C LYS A 17 -3.35 0.37 -4.80
N ILE A 18 -2.18 0.97 -5.06
CA ILE A 18 -1.70 2.11 -4.27
C ILE A 18 -2.67 3.30 -4.39
N LYS A 19 -3.16 3.62 -5.60
CA LYS A 19 -4.11 4.72 -5.81
C LYS A 19 -5.43 4.48 -5.07
N GLU A 20 -5.99 3.27 -5.15
CA GLU A 20 -7.20 2.86 -4.41
C GLU A 20 -7.02 3.04 -2.89
N LEU A 21 -5.93 2.52 -2.34
CA LEU A 21 -5.63 2.59 -0.91
C LEU A 21 -5.40 4.03 -0.43
N LYS A 22 -4.82 4.90 -1.27
CA LYS A 22 -4.67 6.34 -0.96
C LYS A 22 -6.04 7.03 -0.88
N LEU A 23 -6.95 6.75 -1.82
CA LEU A 23 -8.30 7.32 -1.79
C LEU A 23 -9.08 6.86 -0.55
N GLU A 24 -8.98 5.58 -0.20
CA GLU A 24 -9.59 5.05 1.01
C GLU A 24 -9.02 5.72 2.27
N LEU A 25 -7.70 5.94 2.30
CA LEU A 25 -7.04 6.65 3.40
C LEU A 25 -7.55 8.10 3.53
N ILE A 26 -7.73 8.82 2.42
CA ILE A 26 -8.25 10.19 2.41
C ILE A 26 -9.70 10.23 2.91
N LYS A 27 -10.56 9.33 2.40
CA LYS A 27 -11.94 9.21 2.87
C LYS A 27 -12.01 8.90 4.37
N SER A 28 -11.11 8.03 4.86
CA SER A 28 -11.03 7.68 6.29
C SER A 28 -10.55 8.83 7.18
N LYS A 29 -9.84 9.82 6.64
CA LYS A 29 -9.44 11.04 7.36
C LYS A 29 -10.55 12.09 7.36
N SER A 30 -11.30 12.20 6.27
CA SER A 30 -12.38 13.18 6.09
C SER A 30 -13.64 12.82 6.88
N ALA A 31 -13.97 11.52 6.97
CA ALA A 31 -14.93 11.06 7.95
C ALA A 31 -14.26 11.16 9.32
N ASN A 32 -14.80 11.95 10.26
CA ASN A 32 -14.35 12.11 11.66
C ASN A 32 -14.48 10.80 12.50
N SER A 33 -14.35 9.65 11.84
CA SER A 33 -14.51 8.30 12.33
C SER A 33 -13.25 7.89 13.07
N LYS A 34 -13.39 7.60 14.37
CA LYS A 34 -12.37 7.09 15.29
C LYS A 34 -11.79 5.70 14.91
N THR A 35 -11.87 5.29 13.64
CA THR A 35 -11.28 4.04 13.12
C THR A 35 -9.78 4.17 12.85
N THR A 36 -9.00 4.43 13.90
CA THR A 36 -7.52 4.50 13.88
C THR A 36 -6.86 3.22 13.35
N GLY A 37 -7.45 2.05 13.62
CA GLY A 37 -6.94 0.74 13.19
C GLY A 37 -6.91 0.55 11.67
N LYS A 38 -7.97 0.91 10.95
CA LYS A 38 -8.08 0.71 9.50
C LYS A 38 -7.05 1.55 8.74
N SER A 39 -6.88 2.81 9.13
CA SER A 39 -5.89 3.71 8.52
C SER A 39 -4.45 3.19 8.71
N LYS A 40 -4.12 2.60 9.87
CA LYS A 40 -2.81 1.98 10.15
C LYS A 40 -2.55 0.78 9.25
N VAL A 41 -3.57 -0.06 9.01
CA VAL A 41 -3.47 -1.22 8.12
C VAL A 41 -3.23 -0.76 6.68
N ILE A 42 -3.99 0.22 6.20
CA ILE A 42 -3.85 0.78 4.84
C ILE A 42 -2.43 1.34 4.63
N ARG A 43 -1.92 2.14 5.57
CA ARG A 43 -0.53 2.66 5.52
C ARG A 43 0.50 1.53 5.43
N LYS A 44 0.35 0.47 6.23
CA LYS A 44 1.25 -0.69 6.19
C LYS A 44 1.19 -1.44 4.86
N ILE A 45 0.02 -1.53 4.22
CA ILE A 45 -0.12 -2.19 2.93
C ILE A 45 0.58 -1.35 1.85
N ILE A 46 0.34 -0.04 1.81
CA ILE A 46 1.02 0.88 0.87
C ILE A 46 2.54 0.75 1.02
N ALA A 47 3.06 0.80 2.26
CA ALA A 47 4.49 0.67 2.53
C ALA A 47 5.07 -0.65 1.97
N ARG A 48 4.38 -1.79 2.18
CA ARG A 48 4.83 -3.09 1.64
C ARG A 48 4.89 -3.13 0.13
N ILE A 49 3.91 -2.54 -0.56
CA ILE A 49 3.90 -2.50 -2.03
C ILE A 49 5.05 -1.60 -2.53
N LEU A 50 5.28 -0.47 -1.88
CA LEU A 50 6.40 0.42 -2.22
C LEU A 50 7.75 -0.25 -1.99
N THR A 51 7.93 -0.96 -0.87
CA THR A 51 9.14 -1.74 -0.61
C THR A 51 9.35 -2.82 -1.67
N PHE A 52 8.29 -3.56 -2.04
CA PHE A 52 8.37 -4.55 -3.10
C PHE A 52 8.82 -3.92 -4.43
N ASN A 53 8.22 -2.79 -4.82
CA ASN A 53 8.60 -2.06 -6.04
C ASN A 53 10.06 -1.59 -6.00
N ALA A 54 10.56 -1.15 -4.84
CA ALA A 54 11.96 -0.75 -4.67
C ALA A 54 12.92 -1.94 -4.80
N GLN A 55 12.53 -3.11 -4.32
CA GLN A 55 13.29 -4.36 -4.47
C GLN A 55 13.31 -4.85 -5.93
N GLU A 56 12.18 -4.81 -6.64
CA GLU A 56 12.11 -5.15 -8.07
C GLU A 56 12.90 -4.16 -8.94
N GLY A 57 12.91 -2.88 -8.57
CA GLY A 57 13.62 -1.81 -9.28
C GLY A 57 15.12 -1.72 -8.99
N GLY A 58 15.68 -2.62 -8.17
CA GLY A 58 17.13 -2.71 -7.97
C GLY A 58 17.74 -1.69 -6.99
N LEU A 59 17.01 -1.20 -5.98
CA LEU A 59 17.70 -0.54 -4.86
C LEU A 59 18.41 -1.59 -3.99
N LYS A 60 19.72 -1.74 -4.20
CA LYS A 60 20.65 -2.30 -3.21
C LYS A 60 20.56 -1.45 -1.95
N THR A 61 19.79 -1.90 -0.97
CA THR A 61 19.96 -1.42 0.40
C THR A 61 21.31 -1.97 0.86
N LYS A 62 22.30 -1.06 1.01
CA LYS A 62 23.58 -1.36 1.66
C LYS A 62 23.35 -1.80 3.09
#